data_AF-A0A0F9DFS7-F1
#
_entry.id   AF-A0A0F9DFS7-F1
#
_cell.length_a   1.000
_cell.length_b   1.000
_cell.length_c   1.000
_cell.angle_alpha   90.00
_cell.angle_beta   90.00
_cell.angle_gamma   90.00
#
_symmetry.space_group_name_H-M   'P 1'
#
loop_
_entity.id
_entity.type
_entity.pdbx_description
1 polymer ?
#
loop_
_entity_poly.entity_id
_entity_poly.type
_entity_poly.pdbx_seq_one_letter_code
_entity_poly.pdbx_strand_id
1 'polypeptide(L)'
;RAVYTPKKHTKRRKIHPATRVFQALRIVINDELKSLEYFLNNAHEFLLSGSRIVVISFHSLEDRLAKNAFRKGKNTSTLKILTKKPLRPLESEIKKNIRCRSAKLRAAERT
;
A
#
# COMPACT_ATOMS: atom_id res chain seq x y z
N ARG A 1 22.46 26.26 38.39
CA ARG A 1 22.61 26.48 36.93
C ARG A 1 22.13 25.22 36.20
N ALA A 2 20.89 25.18 35.73
CA ALA A 2 20.41 24.07 34.91
C ALA A 2 20.93 24.27 33.48
N VAL A 3 21.81 23.38 33.04
CA VAL A 3 22.36 23.40 31.67
C VAL A 3 21.30 22.80 30.75
N TYR A 4 20.66 23.64 29.94
CA TYR A 4 19.82 23.17 28.84
C TYR A 4 20.67 22.34 27.89
N THR A 5 20.44 21.03 27.88
CA THR A 5 21.08 20.12 26.93
C THR A 5 20.07 19.87 25.80
N PRO A 6 20.28 20.40 24.58
CA PRO A 6 19.33 20.19 23.50
C PRO A 6 19.23 18.70 23.19
N LYS A 7 18.00 18.16 23.19
CA LYS A 7 17.72 16.79 22.73
C LYS A 7 18.32 16.64 21.33
N LYS A 8 19.31 15.74 21.18
CA LYS A 8 19.82 15.33 19.86
C LYS A 8 18.62 14.93 19.01
N HIS A 9 18.27 15.79 18.04
CA HIS A 9 17.38 15.40 16.96
C HIS A 9 18.09 14.26 16.23
N THR A 10 17.75 13.02 16.56
CA THR A 10 18.05 11.88 15.71
C THR A 10 17.33 12.17 14.40
N LYS A 11 18.00 12.80 13.44
CA LYS A 11 17.51 12.96 12.08
C LYS A 11 17.28 11.53 11.57
N ARG A 12 16.06 11.00 11.75
CA ARG A 12 15.54 9.89 10.95
C ARG A 12 15.93 10.27 9.54
N ARG A 13 16.82 9.50 8.89
CA ARG A 13 17.27 9.73 7.51
C ARG A 13 16.05 10.15 6.71
N LYS A 14 15.91 11.45 6.42
CA LYS A 14 14.83 11.94 5.57
C LYS A 14 15.05 11.21 4.25
N ILE A 15 14.01 10.58 3.72
CA ILE A 15 14.02 10.14 2.33
C ILE A 15 14.56 11.30 1.49
N HIS A 16 15.47 11.00 0.56
CA HIS A 16 16.05 12.04 -0.28
C HIS A 16 14.92 12.90 -0.86
N PRO A 17 14.98 14.24 -0.83
CA PRO A 17 13.86 15.09 -1.24
C PRO A 17 13.34 14.73 -2.63
N ALA A 18 14.24 14.39 -3.56
CA ALA A 18 13.88 13.94 -4.90
C ALA A 18 13.03 12.65 -4.93
N THR A 19 13.09 11.77 -3.92
CA THR A 19 12.33 10.51 -3.89
C THR A 19 10.83 10.74 -4.09
N ARG A 20 10.27 11.80 -3.47
CA ARG A 20 8.85 12.13 -3.61
C ARG A 20 8.54 12.73 -4.98
N VAL A 21 9.46 13.54 -5.52
CA VAL A 21 9.32 14.14 -6.85
C VAL A 21 9.34 13.06 -7.92
N PHE A 22 10.33 12.17 -7.92
CA PHE A 22 10.41 11.05 -8.85
C PHE A 22 9.24 10.07 -8.69
N GLN A 23 8.76 9.85 -7.46
CA GLN A 23 7.54 9.08 -7.24
C GLN A 23 6.32 9.73 -7.91
N ALA A 24 6.15 11.05 -7.76
CA ALA A 24 5.04 11.76 -8.38
C ALA A 24 5.14 11.73 -9.91
N LEU A 25 6.32 11.98 -10.48
CA LEU A 25 6.57 11.87 -11.92
C LEU A 25 6.24 10.47 -12.44
N ARG A 26 6.73 9.42 -11.77
CA ARG A 26 6.44 8.03 -12.14
C ARG A 26 4.94 7.73 -12.12
N ILE A 27 4.22 8.18 -11.09
CA ILE A 27 2.77 8.00 -10.97
C ILE A 27 2.04 8.68 -12.14
N VAL A 28 2.41 9.93 -12.46
CA VAL A 28 1.74 10.72 -13.50
C VAL A 28 2.05 10.20 -14.89
N ILE A 29 3.32 9.91 -15.19
CA ILE A 29 3.76 9.46 -16.51
C ILE A 29 3.11 8.11 -16.88
N ASN A 30 2.98 7.20 -15.91
CA ASN A 30 2.43 5.86 -16.16
C ASN A 30 0.94 5.75 -15.80
N ASP A 31 0.26 6.86 -15.47
CA ASP A 31 -1.14 6.88 -15.03
C ASP A 31 -1.46 5.84 -13.93
N GLU A 32 -0.50 5.58 -13.03
CA GLU A 32 -0.51 4.37 -12.20
C GLU A 32 -1.74 4.30 -11.28
N LEU A 33 -2.11 5.42 -10.67
CA LEU A 33 -3.25 5.47 -9.76
C LEU A 33 -4.58 5.29 -10.48
N LYS A 34 -4.70 5.86 -11.68
CA LYS A 34 -5.91 5.76 -12.50
C LYS A 34 -6.11 4.33 -13.01
N SER A 35 -5.04 3.71 -13.50
CA SER A 35 -5.04 2.31 -13.93
C SER A 35 -5.35 1.36 -12.77
N LEU A 36 -4.74 1.60 -11.60
CA LEU A 36 -5.03 0.81 -10.40
C LEU A 36 -6.48 0.98 -9.93
N GLU A 37 -7.01 2.20 -9.90
CA GLU A 37 -8.39 2.45 -9.52
C GLU A 37 -9.38 1.78 -10.47
N TYR A 38 -9.17 1.90 -11.78
CA TYR A 38 -9.96 1.22 -12.79
C TYR A 38 -9.93 -0.29 -12.60
N PHE A 39 -8.73 -0.89 -12.45
CA PHE A 39 -8.59 -2.31 -12.18
C PHE A 39 -9.36 -2.73 -10.93
N LEU A 40 -9.16 -2.05 -9.80
CA LEU A 40 -9.77 -2.43 -8.53
C LEU A 40 -11.29 -2.33 -8.52
N ASN A 41 -11.85 -1.37 -9.25
CA ASN A 41 -13.31 -1.20 -9.37
C ASN A 41 -13.95 -2.32 -10.20
N ASN A 42 -13.26 -2.80 -11.25
CA ASN A 42 -13.81 -3.79 -12.17
C ASN A 42 -13.34 -5.23 -11.90
N ALA A 43 -12.29 -5.43 -11.09
CA ALA A 43 -11.67 -6.74 -10.90
C ALA A 43 -12.66 -7.84 -10.45
N HIS A 44 -13.67 -7.48 -9.66
CA HIS A 44 -14.68 -8.42 -9.15
C HIS A 44 -15.54 -9.07 -10.24
N GLU A 45 -15.64 -8.48 -11.43
CA GLU A 45 -16.38 -9.01 -12.58
C GLU A 45 -15.64 -10.18 -13.23
N PHE A 46 -14.32 -10.23 -13.09
CA PHE A 46 -13.46 -11.27 -13.65
C PHE A 46 -13.15 -12.39 -12.64
N LEU A 47 -13.68 -12.31 -11.42
CA LEU A 47 -13.43 -13.25 -10.34
C LEU A 47 -14.61 -14.22 -10.20
N LEU A 48 -14.31 -15.52 -10.26
CA LEU A 48 -15.27 -16.57 -9.87
C LEU A 48 -15.54 -16.52 -8.36
N SER A 49 -16.73 -16.95 -7.93
CA SER A 49 -17.01 -17.10 -6.49
C SER A 49 -15.99 -18.04 -5.84
N GLY A 50 -15.55 -17.68 -4.62
CA GLY A 50 -14.47 -18.35 -3.89
C GLY A 50 -13.05 -17.96 -4.31
N SER A 51 -12.85 -17.25 -5.42
CA SER A 51 -11.53 -16.81 -5.85
C SER A 51 -10.99 -15.65 -5.01
N ARG A 52 -9.67 -15.44 -5.00
CA ARG A 52 -9.00 -14.43 -4.16
C ARG A 52 -8.29 -13.37 -4.99
N ILE A 53 -8.42 -12.13 -4.55
CA ILE A 53 -7.65 -11.00 -5.06
C ILE A 53 -6.65 -10.55 -4.00
N VAL A 54 -5.40 -10.39 -4.41
CA VAL A 54 -4.29 -9.95 -3.56
C VAL A 54 -3.62 -8.75 -4.20
N VAL A 55 -3.44 -7.68 -3.43
CA VAL A 55 -2.80 -6.44 -3.87
C VAL A 55 -1.62 -6.14 -2.97
N ILE A 56 -0.45 -5.92 -3.56
CA ILE A 56 0.76 -5.46 -2.87
C ILE A 56 1.03 -4.02 -3.31
N SER A 57 1.04 -3.10 -2.35
CA SER A 57 1.26 -1.67 -2.60
C SER A 57 2.53 -1.19 -1.90
N PHE A 58 3.26 -0.26 -2.51
CA PHE A 58 4.53 0.24 -1.97
C PHE A 58 4.42 1.64 -1.39
N HIS A 59 3.34 2.36 -1.72
CA HIS A 59 3.07 3.68 -1.17
C HIS A 59 1.65 3.87 -0.65
N SER A 60 1.41 4.99 0.03
CA SER A 60 0.17 5.25 0.76
C SER A 60 -1.04 5.48 -0.14
N LEU A 61 -0.85 6.07 -1.33
CA LEU A 61 -1.94 6.31 -2.29
C LEU A 61 -2.50 4.98 -2.85
N GLU A 62 -1.64 4.08 -3.32
CA GLU A 62 -2.03 2.73 -3.76
C GLU A 62 -2.73 1.94 -2.64
N ASP A 63 -2.15 1.90 -1.43
CA ASP A 63 -2.74 1.17 -0.29
C ASP A 63 -4.14 1.70 0.06
N ARG A 64 -4.33 3.02 -0.08
CA ARG A 64 -5.62 3.67 0.15
C ARG A 64 -6.66 3.25 -0.89
N LEU A 65 -6.29 3.21 -2.17
CA LEU A 65 -7.17 2.74 -3.24
C LEU A 65 -7.59 1.28 -2.99
N ALA A 66 -6.62 0.39 -2.74
CA ALA A 66 -6.90 -1.02 -2.44
C ALA A 66 -7.81 -1.19 -1.21
N LYS A 67 -7.52 -0.45 -0.13
CA LYS A 67 -8.35 -0.45 1.09
C LYS A 67 -9.79 -0.03 0.79
N ASN A 68 -9.97 1.05 0.03
CA ASN A 68 -11.28 1.60 -0.25
C ASN A 68 -12.09 0.68 -1.18
N ALA A 69 -11.47 0.14 -2.22
CA ALA A 69 -12.09 -0.82 -3.13
C ALA A 69 -12.58 -2.07 -2.41
N PHE A 70 -11.75 -2.68 -1.54
CA PHE A 70 -12.16 -3.85 -0.77
C PHE A 70 -13.27 -3.54 0.24
N ARG A 71 -13.28 -2.35 0.82
CA ARG A 71 -14.40 -1.91 1.69
C ARG A 71 -15.69 -1.71 0.89
N LYS A 72 -15.61 -1.12 -0.31
CA LYS A 72 -16.75 -0.98 -1.21
C LYS A 72 -17.32 -2.34 -1.60
N GLY A 73 -16.47 -3.27 -2.04
CA GLY A 73 -16.91 -4.64 -2.38
C GLY A 73 -17.49 -5.40 -1.19
N LYS A 74 -16.97 -5.18 0.03
CA LYS A 74 -17.59 -5.71 1.26
C LYS A 74 -18.99 -5.16 1.48
N ASN A 75 -19.20 -3.85 1.30
CA ASN A 75 -20.50 -3.23 1.50
C ASN A 75 -21.55 -3.70 0.48
N THR A 76 -21.11 -4.05 -0.74
CA THR A 76 -21.97 -4.60 -1.81
C THR A 76 -22.07 -6.13 -1.75
N SER A 77 -21.51 -6.78 -0.71
CA SER A 77 -21.49 -8.25 -0.57
C SER A 77 -20.88 -8.98 -1.78
N THR A 78 -19.96 -8.33 -2.50
CA THR A 78 -19.19 -8.96 -3.59
C THR A 78 -17.84 -9.46 -3.11
N LEU A 79 -17.28 -8.88 -2.05
CA LEU A 79 -15.97 -9.26 -1.53
C LEU A 79 -15.98 -9.48 -0.02
N LYS A 80 -15.38 -10.57 0.42
CA LYS A 80 -15.04 -10.83 1.82
C LYS A 80 -13.59 -10.46 2.09
N ILE A 81 -13.37 -9.46 2.94
CA ILE A 81 -12.02 -9.00 3.31
C ILE A 81 -11.32 -10.06 4.17
N LEU A 82 -10.15 -10.53 3.72
CA LEU A 82 -9.32 -11.50 4.46
C LEU A 82 -8.35 -10.79 5.41
N THR A 83 -7.79 -9.65 4.99
CA THR A 83 -6.81 -8.89 5.78
C THR A 83 -7.38 -7.57 6.31
N LYS A 84 -7.78 -7.53 7.60
CA LYS A 84 -8.28 -6.29 8.23
C LYS A 84 -7.22 -5.18 8.28
N LYS A 85 -5.98 -5.54 8.61
CA LYS A 85 -4.79 -4.69 8.57
C LYS A 85 -3.87 -5.19 7.44
N PRO A 86 -3.14 -4.29 6.75
CA PRO A 86 -2.21 -4.72 5.71
C PRO A 86 -1.08 -5.56 6.31
N LEU A 87 -0.74 -6.66 5.67
CA LEU A 87 0.44 -7.44 6.03
C LEU A 87 1.70 -6.70 5.56
N ARG A 88 2.74 -6.71 6.39
CA ARG A 88 4.03 -6.06 6.13
C ARG A 88 5.13 -7.12 6.07
N PRO A 89 6.22 -6.85 5.34
CA PRO A 89 7.37 -7.75 5.32
C PRO A 89 7.99 -7.89 6.71
N LEU A 90 8.60 -9.05 6.94
CA LEU A 90 9.42 -9.34 8.12
C LEU A 90 10.79 -8.65 8.01
N GLU A 91 11.46 -8.45 9.14
CA GLU A 91 12.81 -7.84 9.14
C GLU A 91 13.84 -8.67 8.35
N SER A 92 13.72 -10.00 8.40
CA SER A 92 14.57 -10.92 7.62
C SER A 92 14.35 -10.75 6.11
N GLU A 93 13.12 -10.53 5.66
CA GLU A 93 12.81 -10.23 4.26
C GLU A 93 13.38 -8.89 3.84
N ILE A 94 13.26 -7.85 4.68
CA ILE A 94 13.80 -6.52 4.38
C ILE A 94 15.33 -6.57 4.23
N LYS A 95 16.02 -7.36 5.08
CA LYS A 95 17.47 -7.56 4.99
C LYS A 95 17.88 -8.22 3.67
N LYS A 96 17.10 -9.19 3.18
CA LYS A 96 17.35 -9.88 1.91
C LYS A 96 16.92 -9.05 0.69
N ASN A 97 15.86 -8.25 0.82
CA ASN A 97 15.29 -7.44 -0.26
C ASN A 97 14.83 -6.08 0.27
N ILE A 98 15.69 -5.07 0.17
CA ILE A 98 15.38 -3.72 0.66
C ILE A 98 14.16 -3.09 -0.04
N ARG A 99 13.79 -3.53 -1.24
CA ARG A 99 12.64 -2.99 -1.99
C ARG A 99 11.31 -3.35 -1.33
N CYS A 100 11.25 -4.44 -0.56
CA CYS A 100 10.01 -4.84 0.11
C CYS A 100 9.67 -3.95 1.31
N ARG A 101 10.60 -3.15 1.86
CA ARG A 101 10.46 -2.42 3.13
C ARG A 101 9.18 -1.60 3.31
N SER A 102 8.55 -1.13 2.22
CA SER A 102 7.33 -0.32 2.26
C SER A 102 6.08 -1.06 1.77
N ALA A 103 6.24 -2.34 1.40
CA ALA A 103 5.19 -3.21 0.90
C ALA A 103 4.07 -3.38 1.93
N LYS A 104 2.84 -3.34 1.44
CA LYS A 104 1.62 -3.57 2.18
C LYS A 104 0.75 -4.48 1.35
N LEU A 105 0.50 -5.68 1.87
CA LEU A 105 -0.35 -6.67 1.22
C LEU A 105 -1.76 -6.61 1.80
N ARG A 106 -2.75 -6.57 0.90
CA ARG A 106 -4.17 -6.73 1.23
C ARG A 106 -4.76 -7.86 0.41
N ALA A 107 -5.66 -8.64 1.01
CA ALA A 107 -6.38 -9.70 0.33
C ALA A 107 -7.89 -9.66 0.61
N ALA A 108 -8.67 -10.06 -0.39
CA ALA A 108 -10.10 -10.30 -0.32
C ALA A 108 -10.49 -11.53 -1.15
N GLU A 109 -11.63 -12.12 -0.84
CA GLU A 109 -12.19 -13.29 -1.52
C GLU A 109 -13.52 -12.89 -2.17
N ARG A 110 -13.78 -13.33 -3.40
CA ARG A 110 -15.06 -13.14 -4.09
C ARG A 110 -16.10 -14.03 -3.41
N THR A 111 -17.18 -13.42 -2.95
CA THR A 111 -18.36 -14.15 -2.47
C THR A 111 -19.25 -14.53 -3.62
#